data_AF-A0A6S7KG40-F1
#
_entry.id   AF-A0A6S7KG40-F1
#
_cell.length_a   1.000
_cell.length_b   1.000
_cell.length_c   1.000
_cell.angle_alpha   90.00
_cell.angle_beta   90.00
_cell.angle_gamma   90.00
#
_symmetry.space_group_name_H-M   'P 1'
#
loop_
_entity.id
_entity.type
_entity.pdbx_description
1 polymer ?
#
loop_
_entity_poly.entity_id
_entity_poly.type
_entity_poly.pdbx_seq_one_letter_code
_entity_poly.pdbx_strand_id
1 'polypeptide(L)'
;MATAEGVEVFKDTIDQVSSDLHGRILLKREQKKALIDLLLKKDVLAVLPTGFGKSLIDQYFVLSKAKQGVHQGSVCASALIICPLLSIVDDQIKEAKDLGITACRLKDFLEEET
;
A
#
# COMPACT_ATOMS: atom_id res chain seq x y z
N MET A 1 0.82 -5.35 22.72
CA MET A 1 -0.36 -6.10 22.22
C MET A 1 -1.23 -5.13 21.43
N ALA A 2 -1.60 -5.48 20.20
CA ALA A 2 -2.63 -4.73 19.48
C ALA A 2 -3.96 -4.87 20.23
N THR A 3 -4.62 -3.76 20.56
CA THR A 3 -5.96 -3.79 21.16
C THR A 3 -6.98 -4.16 20.09
N ALA A 4 -8.07 -4.84 20.47
CA ALA A 4 -9.16 -5.17 19.55
C ALA A 4 -9.72 -3.91 18.85
N GLU A 5 -9.71 -2.78 19.58
CA GLU A 5 -10.08 -1.46 19.10
C GLU A 5 -9.19 -0.97 17.94
N GLY A 6 -7.87 -1.19 18.01
CA GLY A 6 -6.97 -0.81 16.92
C GLY A 6 -7.24 -1.59 15.63
N VAL A 7 -7.64 -2.87 15.74
CA VAL A 7 -7.95 -3.70 14.57
C VAL A 7 -9.20 -3.22 13.85
N GLU A 8 -10.25 -2.84 14.57
CA GLU A 8 -11.48 -2.32 13.97
C GLU A 8 -11.25 -0.98 13.26
N VAL A 9 -10.49 -0.05 13.87
CA VAL A 9 -10.12 1.22 13.23
C VAL A 9 -9.41 1.01 11.88
N PHE A 10 -8.54 0.00 11.78
CA PHE A 10 -7.88 -0.31 10.50
C PHE A 10 -8.83 -0.92 9.48
N LYS A 11 -9.78 -1.77 9.89
CA LYS A 11 -10.80 -2.30 8.97
C LYS A 11 -11.65 -1.19 8.38
N ASP A 12 -12.11 -0.26 9.21
CA ASP A 12 -12.90 0.89 8.76
C ASP A 12 -12.10 1.76 7.78
N THR A 13 -10.81 2.00 8.08
CA THR A 13 -9.91 2.75 7.18
C THR A 13 -9.80 2.05 5.81
N ILE A 14 -9.62 0.73 5.79
CA ILE A 14 -9.50 -0.06 4.55
C ILE A 14 -10.80 -0.01 3.74
N ASP A 15 -11.94 -0.09 4.41
CA ASP A 15 -13.24 -0.08 3.75
C ASP A 15 -13.56 1.32 3.17
N GLN A 16 -13.11 2.39 3.84
CA GLN A 16 -13.15 3.73 3.28
C GLN A 16 -12.24 3.89 2.06
N VAL A 17 -10.99 3.40 2.11
CA VAL A 17 -10.09 3.43 0.93
C VAL A 17 -10.72 2.70 -0.26
N SER A 18 -11.34 1.54 0.00
CA SER A 18 -12.04 0.78 -1.06
C SER A 18 -13.23 1.55 -1.64
N SER A 19 -13.92 2.34 -0.80
CA SER A 19 -15.02 3.22 -1.24
C SER A 19 -14.52 4.38 -2.09
N ASP A 20 -13.39 5.00 -1.72
CA ASP A 20 -12.77 6.09 -2.50
C ASP A 20 -12.30 5.60 -3.89
N LEU A 21 -11.90 4.34 -3.98
CA LEU A 21 -11.60 3.65 -5.23
C LEU A 21 -12.86 3.18 -5.99
N HIS A 22 -14.05 3.69 -5.62
CA HIS A 22 -15.36 3.38 -6.21
C HIS A 22 -15.69 1.88 -6.21
N GLY A 23 -15.18 1.12 -5.23
CA GLY A 23 -15.39 -0.33 -5.14
C GLY A 23 -14.78 -1.14 -6.30
N ARG A 24 -13.94 -0.53 -7.15
CA ARG A 24 -13.31 -1.21 -8.30
C ARG A 24 -12.34 -2.30 -7.87
N ILE A 25 -11.81 -2.18 -6.65
CA ILE A 25 -10.83 -3.11 -6.08
C ILE A 25 -11.29 -3.50 -4.68
N LEU A 26 -11.45 -4.80 -4.48
CA LEU A 26 -11.75 -5.40 -3.18
C LEU A 26 -10.59 -6.30 -2.78
N LEU A 27 -10.04 -6.05 -1.60
CA LEU A 27 -8.98 -6.89 -1.06
C LEU A 27 -9.52 -8.28 -0.73
N LYS A 28 -8.78 -9.30 -1.17
CA LYS A 28 -8.99 -10.68 -0.72
C LYS A 28 -8.65 -10.81 0.76
N ARG A 29 -9.18 -11.84 1.40
CA ARG A 29 -9.01 -12.12 2.82
C ARG A 29 -7.54 -12.12 3.25
N GLU A 30 -6.67 -12.77 2.48
CA GLU A 30 -5.24 -12.89 2.77
C GLU A 30 -4.51 -11.54 2.64
N GLN A 31 -4.91 -10.71 1.67
CA GLN A 31 -4.38 -9.35 1.50
C GLN A 31 -4.83 -8.44 2.65
N LYS A 32 -6.12 -8.47 3.03
CA LYS A 32 -6.66 -7.68 4.14
C LYS A 32 -5.98 -8.07 5.46
N LYS A 33 -5.72 -9.36 5.68
CA LYS A 33 -4.97 -9.84 6.85
C LYS A 33 -3.53 -9.29 6.88
N ALA A 34 -2.79 -9.45 5.78
CA ALA A 34 -1.42 -8.95 5.68
C ALA A 34 -1.34 -7.43 5.89
N LEU A 35 -2.27 -6.69 5.29
CA LEU A 35 -2.37 -5.25 5.44
C LEU A 35 -2.66 -4.82 6.89
N ILE A 36 -3.61 -5.47 7.57
CA ILE A 36 -3.90 -5.17 8.98
C ILE A 36 -2.67 -5.42 9.86
N ASP A 37 -1.96 -6.53 9.65
CA ASP A 37 -0.73 -6.83 10.39
C ASP A 37 0.38 -5.80 10.11
N LEU A 38 0.53 -5.33 8.87
CA LEU A 38 1.44 -4.23 8.52
C LEU A 38 1.02 -2.89 9.17
N LEU A 39 -0.27 -2.54 9.15
CA LEU A 39 -0.78 -1.31 9.76
C LEU A 39 -0.56 -1.27 11.29
N LEU A 40 -0.57 -2.45 11.91
CA LEU A 40 -0.19 -2.72 13.30
C LEU A 40 1.32 -2.70 13.56
N LYS A 41 2.14 -2.37 12.55
CA LYS A 41 3.60 -2.32 12.62
C LYS A 41 4.26 -3.66 12.92
N LYS A 42 3.65 -4.77 12.47
CA LYS A 42 4.28 -6.10 12.52
C LYS A 42 5.07 -6.36 11.24
N ASP A 43 6.09 -7.19 11.34
CA ASP A 43 6.75 -7.77 10.16
C ASP A 43 5.87 -8.87 9.55
N VAL A 44 5.71 -8.85 8.23
CA VAL A 44 4.80 -9.73 7.51
C VAL A 44 5.53 -10.42 6.35
N LEU A 45 5.51 -11.76 6.35
CA LEU A 45 5.89 -12.57 5.20
C LEU A 45 4.62 -13.10 4.50
N ALA A 46 4.21 -12.44 3.41
CA ALA A 46 3.04 -12.83 2.64
C ALA A 46 3.39 -13.84 1.53
N VAL A 47 3.19 -15.13 1.80
CA VAL A 47 3.39 -16.21 0.81
C VAL A 47 2.11 -16.37 -0.02
N LEU A 48 2.05 -15.68 -1.17
CA LEU A 48 0.88 -15.69 -2.06
C LEU A 48 1.28 -16.02 -3.51
N PRO A 49 0.44 -16.75 -4.28
CA PRO A 49 0.73 -17.13 -5.66
C PRO A 49 1.03 -15.94 -6.59
N THR A 50 1.70 -16.21 -7.70
CA THR A 50 1.81 -15.25 -8.82
C THR A 50 0.41 -14.91 -9.35
N GLY A 51 0.18 -13.65 -9.71
CA GLY A 51 -1.14 -13.16 -10.12
C GLY A 51 -2.15 -12.97 -8.98
N PHE A 52 -1.80 -13.25 -7.72
CA PHE A 52 -2.74 -13.06 -6.61
C PHE A 52 -3.08 -11.59 -6.32
N GLY A 53 -2.23 -10.66 -6.76
CA GLY A 53 -2.35 -9.21 -6.53
C GLY A 53 -1.56 -8.73 -5.31
N LYS A 54 -0.33 -9.21 -5.11
CA LYS A 54 0.47 -8.89 -3.91
C LYS A 54 0.74 -7.39 -3.75
N SER A 55 0.97 -6.67 -4.84
CA SER A 55 1.21 -5.21 -4.88
C SER A 55 0.09 -4.39 -4.22
N LEU A 56 -1.15 -4.89 -4.25
CA LEU A 56 -2.30 -4.24 -3.59
C LEU A 56 -2.08 -4.08 -2.08
N ILE A 57 -1.30 -4.95 -1.44
CA ILE A 57 -1.01 -4.83 0.01
C ILE A 57 -0.21 -3.55 0.26
N ASP A 58 0.84 -3.31 -0.52
CA ASP A 58 1.71 -2.15 -0.36
C ASP A 58 1.00 -0.84 -0.77
N GLN A 59 0.24 -0.88 -1.87
CA GLN A 59 -0.54 0.26 -2.36
C GLN A 59 -1.61 0.68 -1.34
N TYR A 60 -2.39 -0.28 -0.81
CA TYR A 60 -3.38 0.01 0.23
C TYR A 60 -2.73 0.44 1.55
N PHE A 61 -1.52 -0.02 1.86
CA PHE A 61 -0.80 0.43 3.04
C PHE A 61 -0.53 1.93 2.97
N VAL A 62 -0.01 2.42 1.84
CA VAL A 62 0.24 3.85 1.61
C VAL A 62 -1.07 4.65 1.71
N LEU A 63 -2.11 4.22 1.01
CA LEU A 63 -3.42 4.90 1.03
C LEU A 63 -4.03 4.94 2.44
N SER A 64 -4.00 3.82 3.16
CA SER A 64 -4.54 3.72 4.52
C SER A 64 -3.78 4.61 5.49
N LYS A 65 -2.44 4.62 5.42
CA LYS A 65 -1.60 5.48 6.27
C LYS A 65 -1.76 6.96 5.93
N ALA A 66 -1.86 7.32 4.65
CA ALA A 66 -2.13 8.69 4.24
C ALA A 66 -3.47 9.17 4.80
N LYS A 67 -4.52 8.34 4.71
CA LYS A 67 -5.85 8.64 5.27
C LYS A 67 -5.80 8.84 6.78
N GLN A 68 -5.08 7.99 7.51
CA GLN A 68 -4.88 8.16 8.96
C GLN A 68 -4.07 9.42 9.32
N GLY A 69 -3.06 9.76 8.52
CA GLY A 69 -2.22 10.95 8.71
C GLY A 69 -2.98 12.27 8.53
N VAL A 70 -3.92 12.31 7.58
CA VAL A 70 -4.82 13.46 7.37
C VAL A 70 -5.63 13.77 8.64
N HIS A 71 -6.08 12.74 9.37
CA HIS A 71 -6.80 12.92 10.63
C HIS A 71 -5.92 13.39 11.81
N GLN A 72 -4.59 13.29 11.70
CA GLN A 72 -3.64 13.59 12.78
C GLN A 72 -2.71 14.78 12.49
N GLY A 73 -2.91 15.49 11.37
CA GLY A 73 -2.13 16.68 11.01
C GLY A 73 -0.68 16.41 10.60
N SER A 74 -0.35 15.17 10.19
CA SER A 74 1.00 14.78 9.76
C SER A 74 1.00 14.19 8.35
N VAL A 75 2.14 14.39 7.66
CA VAL A 75 2.31 14.40 6.20
C VAL A 75 2.74 13.04 5.65
N CYS A 76 2.23 12.73 4.46
CA CYS A 76 2.60 11.66 3.50
C CYS A 76 3.09 10.32 4.06
N ALA A 77 2.33 9.26 3.76
CA ALA A 77 2.84 7.90 3.82
C ALA A 77 3.60 7.56 2.54
N SER A 78 4.72 6.84 2.68
CA SER A 78 5.51 6.31 1.56
C SER A 78 5.92 4.87 1.85
N ALA A 79 6.08 4.07 0.80
CA ALA A 79 6.63 2.72 0.87
C ALA A 79 7.85 2.62 -0.06
N LEU A 80 8.93 2.02 0.44
CA LEU A 80 10.10 1.67 -0.37
C LEU A 80 9.96 0.22 -0.84
N ILE A 81 9.77 0.03 -2.14
CA ILE A 81 9.63 -1.29 -2.74
C ILE A 81 10.95 -1.69 -3.40
N ILE A 82 11.52 -2.81 -2.96
CA ILE A 82 12.75 -3.37 -3.54
C ILE A 82 12.35 -4.49 -4.49
N CYS A 83 12.58 -4.30 -5.78
CA CYS A 83 12.29 -5.28 -6.81
C CYS A 83 13.54 -5.54 -7.67
N PRO A 84 13.90 -6.80 -7.93
CA PRO A 84 15.09 -7.12 -8.73
C PRO A 84 14.90 -6.87 -10.23
N LEU A 85 13.66 -6.82 -10.73
CA LEU A 85 13.37 -6.70 -12.16
C LEU A 85 12.77 -5.34 -12.48
N LEU A 86 13.48 -4.55 -13.30
CA LEU A 86 13.03 -3.20 -13.69
C LEU A 86 11.69 -3.20 -14.41
N SER A 87 11.40 -4.21 -15.24
CA SER A 87 10.10 -4.33 -15.91
C SER A 87 8.93 -4.41 -14.92
N ILE A 88 9.13 -5.10 -13.79
CA ILE A 88 8.11 -5.19 -12.73
C ILE A 88 7.99 -3.85 -12.00
N VAL A 89 9.09 -3.12 -11.81
CA VAL A 89 9.06 -1.77 -11.21
C VAL A 89 8.19 -0.84 -12.07
N ASP A 90 8.37 -0.87 -13.39
CA ASP A 90 7.61 -0.02 -14.32
C ASP A 90 6.10 -0.36 -14.29
N ASP A 91 5.76 -1.65 -14.25
CA ASP A 91 4.36 -2.09 -14.07
C ASP A 91 3.77 -1.62 -12.73
N GLN A 92 4.53 -1.74 -11.63
CA GLN A 92 4.09 -1.30 -10.30
C GLN A 92 3.90 0.22 -10.20
N ILE A 93 4.76 1.01 -10.84
CA ILE A 93 4.61 2.47 -10.90
C ILE A 93 3.35 2.85 -11.68
N LYS A 94 3.08 2.16 -12.80
CA LYS A 94 1.86 2.39 -13.58
C LYS A 94 0.62 2.05 -12.77
N GLU A 95 0.56 0.87 -12.15
CA GLU A 95 -0.55 0.46 -11.28
C GLU A 95 -0.77 1.44 -10.14
N ALA A 96 0.30 1.92 -9.49
CA ALA A 96 0.19 2.90 -8.40
C ALA A 96 -0.40 4.23 -8.89
N LYS A 97 0.04 4.73 -10.05
CA LYS A 97 -0.49 5.96 -10.67
C LYS A 97 -1.96 5.81 -11.05
N ASP A 98 -2.36 4.64 -11.55
CA ASP A 98 -3.77 4.33 -11.86
C ASP A 98 -4.66 4.36 -10.59
N LEU A 99 -4.07 4.17 -9.41
CA LEU A 99 -4.72 4.31 -8.10
C LEU A 99 -4.61 5.71 -7.48
N GLY A 100 -4.03 6.68 -8.20
CA GLY A 100 -3.80 8.04 -7.71
C GLY A 100 -2.63 8.15 -6.71
N ILE A 101 -1.78 7.14 -6.62
CA ILE A 101 -0.57 7.15 -5.78
C ILE A 101 0.60 7.71 -6.58
N THR A 102 1.35 8.65 -6.01
CA THR A 102 2.62 9.09 -6.58
C THR A 102 3.68 8.01 -6.40
N ALA A 103 4.34 7.62 -7.50
CA ALA A 103 5.37 6.59 -7.50
C ALA A 103 6.46 6.91 -8.53
N CYS A 104 7.69 6.53 -8.19
CA CYS A 104 8.91 6.74 -8.98
C CYS A 104 9.92 5.63 -8.67
N ARG A 105 10.94 5.48 -9.54
CA ARG A 105 12.11 4.65 -9.24
C ARG A 105 13.31 5.57 -9.00
N LEU A 106 14.23 5.14 -8.15
CA LEU A 106 15.35 5.99 -7.71
C LEU A 106 16.22 6.50 -8.86
N LYS A 107 16.39 5.71 -9.94
CA LYS A 107 17.21 6.10 -11.10
C LYS A 107 16.71 7.36 -11.81
N ASP A 108 15.41 7.63 -11.76
CA ASP A 108 14.82 8.80 -12.43
C ASP A 108 15.40 10.12 -11.89
N PHE A 109 15.99 10.12 -10.69
CA PHE A 109 16.62 11.30 -10.06
C PHE A 109 18.14 11.30 -10.13
N LEU A 110 18.76 10.19 -10.50
CA LEU A 110 20.23 10.08 -10.61
C LEU A 110 20.72 10.43 -12.02
N GLU A 111 19.83 10.43 -13.02
CA GLU A 111 20.14 10.78 -14.40
C GLU A 111 19.96 12.29 -14.71
N GLU A 112 19.47 13.09 -13.76
CA GLU A 112 19.38 14.57 -13.88
C GLU A 112 20.67 15.30 -13.45
N GLU A 113 21.68 14.62 -12.91
CA GLU A 113 22.96 15.20 -12.44
C GLU A 113 24.16 15.01 -13.41
N THR A 114 23.93 14.69 -14.69
CA THR A 114 24.98 14.59 -15.73
C THR A 114 24.61 15.33 -17.00
#